data_AF-A0AAU3IR83-F1
#
_entry.id   AF-A0AAU3IR83-F1
#
_cell.length_a   1.000
_cell.length_b   1.000
_cell.length_c   1.000
_cell.angle_alpha   90.00
_cell.angle_beta   90.00
_cell.angle_gamma   90.00
#
_symmetry.space_group_name_H-M   'P 1'
#
loop_
_entity.id
_entity.type
_entity.pdbx_description
1 polymer ?
#
loop_
_entity_poly.entity_id
_entity_poly.type
_entity_poly.pdbx_seq_one_letter_code
_entity_poly.pdbx_strand_id
1 'polypeptide(L)'
;MGLSDLRREMVLAAIAECDDLGRDAFLDTYGFGRARGYFLVHEDRRYDLEAIAGVSHRGVDGQPLRPEEFSGGRESVARQLIRLGFKVEAPGLSLGEHTIENLLLKIGSLRTDTSKATGRPRRHQPLTLLWALGRAAQAEPRLDD
;
A
#
# COMPACT_ATOMS: atom_id res chain seq x y z
N MET A 1 13.16 -4.70 -10.65
CA MET A 1 13.52 -4.37 -9.25
C MET A 1 12.24 -4.34 -8.41
N GLY A 2 12.33 -4.69 -7.13
CA GLY A 2 11.14 -5.02 -6.33
C GLY A 2 10.56 -3.81 -5.62
N LEU A 3 9.27 -3.55 -5.82
CA LEU A 3 8.47 -2.59 -5.04
C LEU A 3 8.42 -2.93 -3.52
N SER A 4 9.04 -4.04 -3.10
CA SER A 4 9.09 -4.58 -1.74
C SER A 4 9.68 -3.62 -0.71
N ASP A 5 10.59 -2.72 -1.11
CA ASP A 5 11.28 -1.79 -0.20
C ASP A 5 10.58 -0.43 -0.07
N LEU A 6 9.44 -0.25 -0.74
CA LEU A 6 8.63 0.95 -0.63
C LEU A 6 8.10 1.11 0.81
N ARG A 7 8.23 2.31 1.37
CA ARG A 7 7.72 2.65 2.71
C ARG A 7 6.62 3.69 2.61
N ARG A 8 5.73 3.70 3.62
CA ARG A 8 4.60 4.64 3.70
C ARG A 8 5.04 6.11 3.63
N GLU A 9 6.15 6.46 4.28
CA GLU A 9 6.72 7.81 4.28
C GLU A 9 7.09 8.31 2.88
N MET A 10 7.61 7.42 2.03
CA MET A 10 8.01 7.77 0.66
C MET A 10 6.79 8.05 -0.21
N VAL A 11 5.70 7.32 0.02
CA VAL A 11 4.41 7.53 -0.66
C VAL A 11 3.78 8.86 -0.23
N LEU A 12 3.82 9.20 1.05
CA LEU A 12 3.32 10.48 1.54
C LEU A 12 4.13 11.66 0.97
N ALA A 13 5.45 11.52 0.86
CA ALA A 13 6.30 12.54 0.24
C ALA A 13 5.93 12.76 -1.24
N ALA A 14 5.72 11.68 -2.00
CA ALA A 14 5.28 11.78 -3.39
C ALA A 14 3.88 12.40 -3.54
N ILE A 15 2.97 12.13 -2.61
CA ILE A 15 1.64 12.77 -2.59
C ILE A 15 1.77 14.27 -2.33
N ALA A 16 2.55 14.68 -1.32
CA ALA A 16 2.76 16.08 -1.00
C ALA A 16 3.39 16.86 -2.18
N GLU A 17 4.32 16.24 -2.90
CA GLU A 17 4.92 16.83 -4.09
C GLU A 17 3.91 16.95 -5.25
N CYS A 18 3.04 15.96 -5.42
CA CYS A 18 1.94 16.02 -6.40
C CYS A 18 0.91 17.11 -6.03
N ASP A 19 0.68 17.34 -4.75
CA ASP A 19 -0.19 18.41 -4.26
C ASP A 19 0.39 19.81 -4.50
N ASP A 20 1.72 19.96 -4.40
CA ASP A 20 2.42 21.24 -4.63
C ASP A 20 2.55 21.57 -6.13
N LEU A 21 2.97 20.59 -6.94
CA LEU A 21 3.13 20.77 -8.39
C LEU A 21 1.80 20.78 -9.14
N GLY A 22 0.79 20.08 -8.59
CA GLY A 22 -0.45 19.79 -9.28
C GLY A 22 -0.32 18.60 -10.24
N ARG A 23 -1.44 17.89 -10.42
CA ARG A 23 -1.51 16.60 -11.10
C ARG A 23 -0.90 16.58 -12.51
N ASP A 24 -1.28 17.50 -13.39
CA ASP A 24 -0.81 17.47 -14.78
C ASP A 24 0.69 17.80 -14.90
N ALA A 25 1.18 18.76 -14.12
CA ALA A 25 2.60 19.12 -14.09
C ALA A 25 3.46 17.99 -13.48
N PHE A 26 2.96 17.32 -12.44
CA PHE A 26 3.60 16.15 -11.85
C PHE A 26 3.74 15.02 -12.87
N LEU A 27 2.68 14.73 -13.63
CA LEU A 27 2.71 13.73 -14.69
C LEU A 27 3.72 14.08 -15.79
N ASP A 28 3.74 15.32 -16.26
CA ASP A 28 4.67 15.78 -17.30
C ASP A 28 6.13 15.73 -16.83
N THR A 29 6.41 16.24 -15.62
CA THR A 29 7.75 16.28 -15.01
C THR A 29 8.38 14.89 -14.94
N TYR A 30 7.58 13.89 -14.57
CA TYR A 30 8.04 12.52 -14.36
C TYR A 30 7.77 11.59 -15.56
N GLY A 31 7.20 12.10 -16.65
CA GLY A 31 6.94 11.34 -17.87
C GLY A 31 5.85 10.27 -17.73
N PHE A 32 4.89 10.47 -16.81
CA PHE A 32 3.76 9.57 -16.62
C PHE A 32 2.56 10.00 -17.45
N GLY A 33 1.83 9.03 -17.99
CA GLY A 33 0.52 9.26 -18.60
C GLY A 33 -0.60 9.29 -17.56
N ARG A 34 -1.72 9.95 -17.88
CA ARG A 34 -2.95 9.91 -17.06
C ARG A 34 -3.43 8.46 -16.88
N ALA A 35 -3.74 8.08 -15.64
CA ALA A 35 -4.22 6.74 -15.33
C ALA A 35 -5.64 6.53 -15.89
N ARG A 36 -5.85 5.34 -16.48
CA ARG A 36 -7.13 4.95 -17.09
C ARG A 36 -8.08 4.19 -16.14
N GLY A 37 -7.85 4.30 -14.83
CA GLY A 37 -8.68 3.64 -13.83
C GLY A 37 -7.98 3.22 -12.53
N TYR A 38 -6.65 3.31 -12.46
CA TYR A 38 -5.90 2.98 -11.23
C TYR A 38 -5.57 4.27 -10.47
N PHE A 39 -6.23 4.47 -9.34
CA PHE A 39 -6.07 5.65 -8.50
C PHE A 39 -5.67 5.26 -7.08
N LEU A 40 -4.71 5.98 -6.53
CA LEU A 40 -4.44 6.00 -5.10
C LEU A 40 -5.37 7.03 -4.45
N VAL A 41 -6.03 6.66 -3.36
CA VAL A 41 -6.91 7.56 -2.60
C VAL A 41 -6.26 7.90 -1.26
N HIS A 42 -6.07 9.19 -1.02
CA HIS A 42 -5.55 9.74 0.22
C HIS A 42 -6.29 11.03 0.55
N GLU A 43 -6.80 11.16 1.77
CA GLU A 43 -7.56 12.34 2.23
C GLU A 43 -8.66 12.79 1.24
N ASP A 44 -9.46 11.82 0.76
CA ASP A 44 -10.53 12.03 -0.24
C ASP A 44 -10.08 12.55 -1.62
N ARG A 45 -8.77 12.61 -1.88
CA ARG A 45 -8.19 13.00 -3.16
C ARG A 45 -7.67 11.78 -3.92
N ARG A 46 -7.74 11.85 -5.25
CA ARG A 46 -7.35 10.79 -6.17
C ARG A 46 -6.07 11.15 -6.90
N TYR A 47 -5.10 10.25 -6.84
CA TYR A 47 -3.79 10.40 -7.45
C TYR A 47 -3.51 9.26 -8.43
N ASP A 48 -2.73 9.52 -9.48
CA ASP A 48 -2.35 8.48 -10.44
C ASP A 48 -1.39 7.47 -9.79
N LEU A 49 -1.84 6.22 -9.68
CA LEU A 49 -1.17 5.17 -8.92
C LEU A 49 0.27 4.91 -9.36
N GLU A 50 0.51 4.84 -10.68
CA GLU A 50 1.84 4.59 -11.25
C GLU A 50 2.79 5.76 -10.98
N ALA A 51 2.29 6.99 -11.11
CA ALA A 51 3.09 8.19 -10.93
C ALA A 51 3.54 8.33 -9.47
N ILE A 52 2.61 8.18 -8.53
CA ILE A 52 2.95 8.21 -7.10
C ILE A 52 3.94 7.09 -6.75
N ALA A 53 3.70 5.87 -7.21
CA ALA A 53 4.59 4.76 -6.92
C ALA A 53 6.00 4.96 -7.49
N GLY A 54 6.10 5.56 -8.68
CA GLY A 54 7.37 5.80 -9.36
C GLY A 54 8.22 6.83 -8.65
N VAL A 55 7.60 7.94 -8.26
CA VAL A 55 8.27 8.99 -7.49
C VAL A 55 8.62 8.51 -6.08
N SER A 56 7.75 7.72 -5.45
CA SER A 56 8.02 7.09 -4.15
C SER A 56 9.28 6.22 -4.16
N HIS A 57 9.63 5.63 -5.30
CA HIS A 57 10.84 4.81 -5.43
C HIS A 57 12.14 5.62 -5.32
N ARG A 58 12.09 6.93 -5.53
CA ARG A 58 13.23 7.83 -5.29
C ARG A 58 13.74 7.73 -3.85
N GLY A 59 12.87 7.44 -2.89
CA GLY A 59 13.26 7.22 -1.50
C GLY A 59 14.00 5.91 -1.22
N VAL A 60 13.96 4.95 -2.16
CA VAL A 60 14.62 3.64 -2.05
C VAL A 60 15.99 3.67 -2.72
N ASP A 61 16.04 4.03 -4.01
CA ASP A 61 17.25 3.98 -4.84
C ASP A 61 17.79 5.37 -5.26
N GLY A 62 17.23 6.45 -4.72
CA GLY A 62 17.65 7.81 -5.03
C GLY A 62 17.15 8.35 -6.37
N GLN A 63 16.49 7.52 -7.19
CA GLN A 63 15.91 7.89 -8.49
C GLN A 63 14.45 7.44 -8.61
N PRO A 64 13.57 8.27 -9.19
CA PRO A 64 12.20 7.85 -9.51
C PRO A 64 12.21 6.79 -10.61
N LEU A 65 11.35 5.78 -10.50
CA LEU A 65 11.17 4.78 -11.55
C LEU A 65 10.30 5.33 -12.67
N ARG A 66 10.69 5.08 -13.92
CA ARG A 66 9.85 5.35 -15.09
C ARG A 66 8.77 4.27 -15.28
N PRO A 67 7.67 4.57 -15.99
CA PRO A 67 6.61 3.60 -16.29
C PRO A 67 7.13 2.27 -16.87
N GLU A 68 8.17 2.34 -17.70
CA GLU A 68 8.79 1.22 -18.42
C GLU A 68 9.62 0.32 -17.51
N GLU A 69 10.06 0.83 -16.35
CA GLU A 69 10.95 0.14 -15.42
C GLU A 69 10.17 -0.69 -14.37
N PHE A 70 8.85 -0.53 -14.31
CA PHE A 70 8.00 -1.29 -13.41
C PHE A 70 7.88 -2.76 -13.82
N SER A 71 8.59 -3.62 -13.09
CA SER A 71 8.44 -5.07 -13.21
C SER A 71 7.22 -5.54 -12.41
N GLY A 72 6.12 -5.91 -13.09
CA GLY A 72 4.94 -6.51 -12.45
C GLY A 72 3.61 -5.78 -12.66
N GLY A 73 3.60 -4.71 -13.45
CA GLY A 73 2.38 -3.99 -13.84
C GLY A 73 1.64 -3.29 -12.69
N ARG A 74 0.53 -2.65 -13.04
CA ARG A 74 -0.29 -1.80 -12.16
C ARG A 74 -0.85 -2.53 -10.94
N GLU A 75 -1.18 -3.81 -11.10
CA GLU A 75 -1.75 -4.63 -10.02
C GLU A 75 -0.75 -4.94 -8.92
N SER A 76 0.53 -5.11 -9.27
CA SER A 76 1.60 -5.32 -8.29
C SER A 76 1.82 -4.05 -7.46
N VAL A 77 1.82 -2.89 -8.11
CA VAL A 77 1.89 -1.58 -7.44
C VAL A 77 0.68 -1.37 -6.51
N ALA A 78 -0.54 -1.65 -6.99
CA ALA A 78 -1.76 -1.56 -6.19
C ALA A 78 -1.67 -2.42 -4.93
N ARG A 79 -1.29 -3.70 -5.08
CA ARG A 79 -1.11 -4.61 -3.93
C ARG A 79 -0.07 -4.10 -2.93
N GLN A 80 1.01 -3.50 -3.40
CA GLN A 80 2.04 -2.96 -2.51
C GLN A 80 1.56 -1.72 -1.74
N LEU A 81 0.90 -0.78 -2.41
CA LEU A 81 0.33 0.40 -1.74
C LEU A 81 -0.76 0.03 -0.73
N ILE A 82 -1.58 -0.98 -1.04
CA ILE A 82 -2.57 -1.54 -0.12
C ILE A 82 -1.90 -2.16 1.11
N ARG A 83 -0.80 -2.91 0.93
CA ARG A 83 -0.02 -3.45 2.05
C ARG A 83 0.55 -2.36 2.95
N LEU A 84 0.85 -1.19 2.40
CA LEU A 84 1.29 -0.01 3.16
C LEU A 84 0.14 0.75 3.83
N GLY A 85 -1.11 0.29 3.67
CA GLY A 85 -2.30 0.86 4.29
C GLY A 85 -2.95 1.98 3.49
N PHE A 86 -2.62 2.14 2.20
CA PHE A 86 -3.32 3.09 1.34
C PHE A 86 -4.53 2.47 0.66
N LYS A 87 -5.52 3.30 0.37
CA LYS A 87 -6.70 2.92 -0.38
C LYS A 87 -6.42 3.06 -1.87
N VAL A 88 -6.77 2.04 -2.65
CA VAL A 88 -6.58 2.04 -4.11
C VAL A 88 -7.93 1.75 -4.77
N GLU A 89 -8.30 2.56 -5.76
CA GLU A 89 -9.42 2.33 -6.65
C GLU A 89 -8.87 1.80 -7.98
N ALA A 90 -9.31 0.61 -8.41
CA ALA A 90 -8.90 0.02 -9.68
C ALA A 90 -10.01 -0.85 -10.28
N PRO A 91 -10.20 -0.85 -11.62
CA PRO A 91 -11.19 -1.71 -12.27
C PRO A 91 -10.79 -3.18 -12.09
N GLY A 92 -11.71 -4.01 -11.57
CA GLY A 92 -11.48 -5.42 -11.27
C GLY A 92 -10.75 -5.70 -9.96
N LEU A 93 -10.19 -4.67 -9.30
CA LEU A 93 -9.59 -4.72 -7.98
C LEU A 93 -10.55 -4.05 -7.00
N SER A 94 -11.62 -4.77 -6.63
CA SER A 94 -12.54 -4.33 -5.58
C SER A 94 -11.91 -4.63 -4.21
N LEU A 95 -10.80 -3.96 -3.91
CA LEU A 95 -10.12 -4.04 -2.63
C LEU A 95 -10.54 -2.89 -1.73
N GLY A 96 -11.85 -2.80 -1.44
CA GLY A 96 -12.34 -1.94 -0.37
C GLY A 96 -11.64 -2.25 0.96
N GLU A 97 -11.63 -1.28 1.88
CA GLU A 97 -10.97 -1.43 3.19
C GLU A 97 -11.44 -2.67 3.97
N HIS A 98 -12.62 -3.21 3.64
CA HIS A 98 -13.26 -4.34 4.31
C HIS A 98 -13.54 -5.54 3.39
N THR A 99 -12.74 -5.77 2.35
CA THR A 99 -12.90 -6.98 1.49
C THR A 99 -12.06 -8.16 1.97
N ILE A 100 -12.50 -9.37 1.64
CA ILE A 100 -11.82 -10.63 1.99
C ILE A 100 -10.40 -10.66 1.43
N GLU A 101 -10.23 -10.25 0.17
CA GLU A 101 -8.92 -10.21 -0.48
C GLU A 101 -7.96 -9.23 0.22
N ASN A 102 -8.45 -8.06 0.68
CA ASN A 102 -7.65 -7.11 1.45
C ASN A 102 -7.27 -7.70 2.82
N LEU A 103 -8.20 -8.40 3.48
CA LEU A 103 -7.92 -9.12 4.72
C LEU A 103 -6.83 -10.18 4.52
N LEU A 104 -6.95 -11.01 3.48
CA LEU A 104 -5.95 -12.04 3.16
C LEU A 104 -4.58 -11.42 2.86
N LEU A 105 -4.54 -10.31 2.13
CA LEU A 105 -3.29 -9.57 1.88
C LEU A 105 -2.66 -9.08 3.19
N LYS A 106 -3.44 -8.47 4.10
CA LYS A 106 -2.97 -7.97 5.40
C LYS A 106 -2.44 -9.09 6.30
N ILE A 107 -3.16 -10.22 6.37
CA ILE A 107 -2.75 -11.41 7.13
C ILE A 107 -1.46 -12.00 6.54
N GLY A 108 -1.34 -12.08 5.21
CA GLY A 108 -0.15 -12.59 4.55
C GLY A 108 1.08 -11.70 4.71
N SER A 109 0.92 -10.39 4.88
CA SER A 109 2.02 -9.43 5.10
C SER A 109 2.38 -9.22 6.57
N LEU A 110 1.71 -9.89 7.50
CA LEU A 110 1.85 -9.67 8.94
C LEU A 110 3.25 -10.11 9.39
N ARG A 111 4.14 -9.14 9.62
CA ARG A 111 5.49 -9.40 10.14
C ARG A 111 5.44 -9.53 11.65
N THR A 112 5.87 -10.67 12.18
CA THR A 112 6.08 -10.84 13.61
C THR A 112 7.33 -10.07 14.04
N ASP A 113 7.15 -9.08 14.90
CA ASP A 113 8.26 -8.38 15.56
C ASP A 113 9.20 -9.39 16.26
N THR A 114 10.50 -9.16 16.26
CA THR A 114 11.49 -10.01 16.94
C THR A 114 12.08 -9.30 18.15
N SER A 115 12.19 -10.02 19.27
CA SER A 115 12.78 -9.46 20.48
C SER A 115 14.27 -9.19 20.29
N LYS A 116 14.70 -7.92 20.40
CA LYS A 116 16.13 -7.54 20.37
C LYS A 116 16.98 -8.25 21.44
N ALA A 117 16.38 -8.68 22.55
CA ALA A 117 17.09 -9.33 23.65
C ALA A 117 17.27 -10.85 23.48
N THR A 118 16.37 -11.52 22.76
CA THR A 118 16.35 -13.00 22.67
C THR A 118 16.35 -13.53 21.25
N GLY A 119 16.22 -12.66 20.23
CA GLY A 119 16.10 -13.03 18.82
C GLY A 119 14.80 -13.77 18.46
N ARG A 120 13.94 -14.07 19.44
CA ARG A 120 12.71 -14.85 19.21
C ARG A 120 11.58 -13.97 18.66
N PRO A 121 10.73 -14.50 17.77
CA PRO A 121 9.55 -13.79 17.29
C PRO A 121 8.56 -13.57 18.44
N ARG A 122 8.09 -12.34 18.58
CA ARG A 122 7.02 -11.93 19.49
C ARG A 122 5.70 -12.42 18.90
N ARG A 123 5.11 -13.42 19.55
CA ARG A 123 3.92 -14.13 19.05
C ARG A 123 2.58 -13.49 19.42
N HIS A 124 2.58 -12.36 20.11
CA HIS A 124 1.34 -11.74 20.57
C HIS A 124 0.44 -11.34 19.39
N GLN A 125 0.98 -10.73 18.33
CA GLN A 125 0.22 -10.38 17.13
C GLN A 125 -0.52 -11.58 16.48
N PRO A 126 0.16 -12.69 16.10
CA PRO A 126 -0.54 -13.83 15.50
C PRO A 126 -1.48 -14.55 16.48
N LEU A 127 -1.18 -14.58 17.78
CA LEU A 127 -2.08 -15.17 18.78
C LEU A 127 -3.36 -14.33 18.96
N THR A 128 -3.24 -13.01 19.01
CA THR A 128 -4.40 -12.10 19.08
C THR A 128 -5.25 -12.20 17.81
N LEU A 129 -4.61 -12.29 16.63
CA LEU A 129 -5.33 -12.47 15.37
C LEU A 129 -6.11 -13.80 15.35
N LEU A 130 -5.45 -14.89 15.75
CA LEU A 130 -6.07 -16.22 15.79
C LEU A 130 -7.25 -16.24 16.77
N TRP A 131 -7.09 -15.61 17.94
CA TRP A 131 -8.17 -15.45 18.92
C TRP A 131 -9.34 -14.64 18.35
N ALA A 132 -9.08 -13.50 17.72
CA ALA A 132 -10.11 -12.64 17.13
C ALA A 132 -10.88 -13.37 16.00
N LEU A 133 -10.19 -14.14 15.16
CA LEU A 133 -10.81 -14.99 14.14
C LEU A 133 -11.69 -16.08 14.77
N GLY A 134 -11.25 -16.68 15.87
CA GLY A 134 -12.05 -17.66 16.62
C GLY A 134 -13.35 -17.07 17.16
N ARG A 135 -13.29 -15.84 17.70
CA ARG A 135 -14.49 -15.10 18.16
C ARG A 135 -15.44 -14.79 17.01
N ALA A 136 -14.91 -14.29 15.90
CA ALA A 136 -15.70 -13.99 14.71
C ALA A 136 -16.38 -15.26 14.14
N ALA A 137 -15.69 -16.40 14.14
CA ALA A 137 -16.24 -17.69 13.72
C ALA A 137 -17.36 -18.19 14.66
N GLN A 138 -17.33 -17.80 15.93
CA GLN A 138 -18.38 -18.07 16.92
C GLN A 138 -19.50 -17.01 16.89
N ALA A 139 -19.49 -16.10 15.91
CA ALA A 139 -20.43 -14.99 15.79
C ALA A 139 -20.52 -14.10 17.05
N GLU A 140 -19.42 -14.02 17.80
CA GLU A 140 -19.33 -13.12 18.94
C GLU A 140 -19.35 -11.65 18.47
N PRO A 141 -19.91 -10.73 19.28
CA PRO A 141 -19.94 -9.33 18.95
C PRO A 141 -18.54 -8.75 18.85
N ARG A 142 -18.37 -7.80 17.91
CA ARG A 142 -17.17 -6.96 17.86
C ARG A 142 -17.05 -6.22 19.19
N LEU A 143 -15.81 -6.06 19.66
CA LEU A 143 -15.56 -5.19 20.79
C LEU A 143 -15.75 -3.75 20.31
N ASP A 144 -16.61 -3.02 20.99
CA ASP A 144 -16.70 -1.57 20.83
C ASP A 144 -15.46 -0.92 21.47
N ASP A 145 -14.96 0.16 20.86
CA ASP A 145 -13.87 1.01 21.40
C ASP A 145 -14.32 1.80 22.66
#